data_AF-G9B7B3-F1
#
_entry.id   AF-G9B7B3-F1
#
_cell.length_a   1.000
_cell.length_b   1.000
_cell.length_c   1.000
_cell.angle_alpha   90.00
_cell.angle_beta   90.00
_cell.angle_gamma   90.00
#
_symmetry.space_group_name_H-M   'P 1'
#
loop_
_entity.id
_entity.type
_entity.pdbx_description
1 polymer ?
#
loop_
_entity_poly.entity_id
_entity_poly.type
_entity_poly.pdbx_seq_one_letter_code
_entity_poly.pdbx_strand_id
1 'polypeptide(L)'
;MKKLLSILAVFGVSAVGTTSVVACNKTESNNLSRVKTIAAPATVAAEKPKTVTKPEIKTALEANVLKAVQGVVKTATAADFQFDVYKNSKGTALETIDLEAGKVDVYVQITPAKDKTVVIGKSGYIKVTLPKHGEVTKVDIKDVTVTEQTVGIKASKPKEVRKDELNAVNTDTTLAKAVLDAIQKIAPNAGASDFEITNNGAEGDYEAAKEVEVTVKAKNDSANISGQFKFKAKVTATAPTE
;
A
#
# COMPACT_ATOMS: atom_id res chain seq x y z
N MET A 1 2.34 54.14 74.70
CA MET A 1 1.03 53.50 74.95
C MET A 1 0.78 52.43 73.89
N LYS A 2 0.37 51.24 74.35
CA LYS A 2 -0.52 50.24 73.70
C LYS A 2 -0.09 49.68 72.33
N LYS A 3 0.39 48.43 72.32
CA LYS A 3 -0.33 47.15 72.04
C LYS A 3 -0.32 46.83 70.53
N LEU A 4 0.49 45.85 70.11
CA LEU A 4 0.11 44.45 69.85
C LEU A 4 -0.79 44.30 68.62
N LEU A 5 -0.29 43.68 67.55
CA LEU A 5 -0.86 42.42 67.03
C LEU A 5 -0.02 41.80 65.91
N SER A 6 0.39 40.57 66.17
CA SER A 6 0.89 39.54 65.26
C SER A 6 -0.19 39.07 64.28
N ILE A 7 0.13 39.02 62.99
CA ILE A 7 -0.65 38.35 61.93
C ILE A 7 0.38 37.60 61.06
N LEU A 8 0.64 36.33 61.36
CA LEU A 8 0.00 35.14 60.79
C LEU A 8 0.28 34.99 59.28
N ALA A 9 1.22 34.10 58.99
CA ALA A 9 1.53 33.63 57.66
C ALA A 9 0.30 32.96 57.02
N VAL A 10 -0.07 33.42 55.83
CA VAL A 10 -0.88 32.66 54.88
C VAL A 10 -0.09 32.64 53.58
N PHE A 11 0.71 31.58 53.41
CA PHE A 11 1.17 31.16 52.09
C PHE A 11 -0.02 30.61 51.33
N GLY A 12 -0.77 31.51 50.68
CA GLY A 12 -1.68 31.13 49.61
C GLY A 12 -0.85 30.75 48.39
N VAL A 13 -0.36 29.51 48.35
CA VAL A 13 0.11 28.90 47.10
C VAL A 13 -1.12 28.77 46.22
N SER A 14 -1.37 29.75 45.36
CA SER A 14 -2.23 29.54 44.20
C SER A 14 -1.49 28.54 43.31
N ALA A 15 -1.84 27.26 43.44
CA ALA A 15 -1.53 26.28 42.43
C ALA A 15 -2.23 26.76 41.15
N VAL A 16 -1.50 27.49 40.32
CA VAL A 16 -1.87 27.65 38.91
C VAL A 16 -1.74 26.24 38.38
N GLY A 17 -2.87 25.53 38.34
CA GLY A 17 -2.96 24.27 37.62
C GLY A 17 -2.51 24.60 36.21
N THR A 18 -1.26 24.24 35.89
CA THR A 18 -0.83 24.13 34.51
C THR A 18 -1.75 23.08 33.95
N THR A 19 -2.84 23.52 33.33
CA THR A 19 -3.40 22.75 32.24
C THR A 19 -2.24 22.68 31.26
N SER A 20 -1.48 21.59 31.37
CA SER A 20 -0.73 21.10 30.24
C SER A 20 -1.81 20.83 29.22
N VAL A 21 -2.13 21.86 28.43
CA VAL A 21 -2.59 21.66 27.08
C VAL A 21 -1.48 20.85 26.46
N VAL A 22 -1.63 19.54 26.54
CA VAL A 22 -1.08 18.62 25.56
C VAL A 22 -1.74 19.06 24.28
N ALA A 23 -1.21 20.13 23.67
CA ALA A 23 -1.35 20.36 22.26
C ALA A 23 -0.81 19.07 21.67
N CYS A 24 -1.73 18.17 21.29
CA CYS A 24 -1.40 17.00 20.50
C CYS A 24 -0.52 17.54 19.38
N ASN A 25 0.78 17.25 19.45
CA ASN A 25 1.74 17.67 18.46
C ASN A 25 1.38 16.88 17.22
N LYS A 26 0.40 17.37 16.44
CA LYS A 26 0.14 16.89 15.08
C LYS A 26 1.44 17.16 14.36
N THR A 27 2.27 16.14 14.36
CA THR A 27 3.65 16.25 13.92
C THR A 27 3.59 16.58 12.44
N GLU A 28 4.47 17.43 11.93
CA GLU A 28 4.63 17.73 10.49
C GLU A 28 4.65 16.45 9.62
N SER A 29 4.92 15.29 10.24
CA SER A 29 4.77 13.98 9.64
C SER A 29 3.41 13.73 8.99
N ASN A 30 2.31 14.28 9.53
CA ASN A 30 0.95 14.03 9.04
C ASN A 30 0.48 15.03 7.98
N ASN A 31 1.39 15.87 7.48
CA ASN A 31 1.09 16.92 6.52
C ASN A 31 1.02 16.38 5.09
N LEU A 32 -0.14 16.56 4.42
CA LEU A 32 -0.39 16.11 3.05
C LEU A 32 0.53 16.77 2.01
N SER A 33 1.18 17.89 2.34
CA SER A 33 2.20 18.51 1.47
C SER A 33 3.41 17.60 1.21
N ARG A 34 3.60 16.55 2.02
CA ARG A 34 4.63 15.52 1.86
C ARG A 34 4.28 14.48 0.80
N VAL A 35 3.02 14.37 0.37
CA VAL A 35 2.64 13.52 -0.76
C VAL A 35 3.15 14.18 -2.04
N LYS A 36 4.17 13.59 -2.67
CA LYS A 36 4.80 14.14 -3.88
C LYS A 36 4.42 13.39 -5.16
N THR A 37 4.02 12.14 -5.04
CA THR A 37 3.72 11.25 -6.16
C THR A 37 2.46 10.46 -5.88
N ILE A 38 1.72 10.15 -6.95
CA ILE A 38 0.59 9.22 -6.95
C ILE A 38 0.81 8.30 -8.15
N ALA A 39 0.66 7.00 -7.94
CA ALA A 39 0.76 6.04 -9.04
C ALA A 39 -0.37 6.26 -10.04
N ALA A 40 -0.07 6.13 -11.34
CA ALA A 40 -1.10 6.10 -12.37
C ALA A 40 -2.03 4.88 -12.18
N PRO A 41 -3.32 5.00 -12.49
CA PRO A 41 -4.20 3.84 -12.48
C PRO A 41 -3.86 2.93 -13.67
N ALA A 42 -4.06 1.62 -13.51
CA ALA A 42 -3.80 0.66 -14.58
C ALA A 42 -4.72 0.89 -15.79
N THR A 43 -5.97 1.27 -15.53
CA THR A 43 -7.02 1.62 -16.50
C THR A 43 -7.92 2.72 -15.94
N VAL A 44 -8.67 3.38 -16.82
CA VAL A 44 -9.79 4.25 -16.44
C VAL A 44 -11.05 3.68 -17.06
N ALA A 45 -11.94 3.16 -16.22
CA ALA A 45 -13.25 2.70 -16.68
C ALA A 45 -14.06 3.94 -17.09
N ALA A 46 -14.38 4.03 -18.38
CA ALA A 46 -15.14 5.14 -18.93
C ALA A 46 -16.19 4.62 -19.91
N GLU A 47 -17.43 5.09 -19.79
CA GLU A 47 -18.49 4.75 -20.74
C GLU A 47 -18.23 5.34 -22.12
N LYS A 48 -17.64 6.54 -22.15
CA LYS A 48 -17.28 7.29 -23.36
C LYS A 48 -15.81 7.70 -23.30
N PRO A 49 -14.90 6.88 -23.84
CA PRO A 49 -13.46 7.11 -23.78
C PRO A 49 -12.97 8.45 -24.34
N LYS A 50 -13.73 9.04 -25.28
CA LYS A 50 -13.44 10.36 -25.86
C LYS A 50 -13.84 11.55 -24.97
N THR A 51 -14.70 11.33 -23.98
CA THR A 51 -15.24 12.38 -23.10
C THR A 51 -15.30 11.88 -21.67
N VAL A 52 -14.17 11.37 -21.17
CA VAL A 52 -14.06 10.82 -19.82
C VAL A 52 -14.26 11.95 -18.81
N THR A 53 -15.13 11.71 -17.84
CA THR A 53 -15.58 12.66 -16.86
C THR A 53 -14.71 12.67 -15.61
N LYS A 54 -14.74 13.78 -14.87
CA LYS A 54 -14.04 13.90 -13.59
C LYS A 54 -14.42 12.78 -12.57
N PRO A 55 -15.71 12.40 -12.38
CA PRO A 55 -16.07 11.29 -11.51
C PRO A 55 -15.41 9.96 -11.90
N GLU A 56 -15.41 9.58 -13.19
CA GLU A 56 -14.75 8.35 -13.67
C GLU A 56 -13.25 8.35 -13.35
N ILE A 57 -12.57 9.49 -13.55
CA ILE A 57 -11.16 9.65 -13.21
C ILE A 57 -10.94 9.54 -11.70
N LYS A 58 -11.83 10.13 -10.89
CA LYS A 58 -11.74 10.04 -9.42
C LYS A 58 -11.85 8.59 -8.98
N THR A 59 -12.87 7.86 -9.44
CA THR A 59 -13.03 6.44 -9.11
C THR A 59 -11.81 5.62 -9.47
N ALA A 60 -11.22 5.84 -10.65
CA ALA A 60 -9.99 5.14 -11.06
C ALA A 60 -8.78 5.45 -10.16
N LEU A 61 -8.74 6.62 -9.52
CA LEU A 61 -7.62 7.08 -8.69
C LEU A 61 -7.78 6.80 -7.19
N GLU A 62 -8.97 6.45 -6.70
CA GLU A 62 -9.28 6.34 -5.27
C GLU A 62 -8.26 5.49 -4.48
N ALA A 63 -8.00 4.25 -4.93
CA ALA A 63 -7.07 3.35 -4.27
C ALA A 63 -5.62 3.89 -4.29
N ASN A 64 -5.21 4.47 -5.43
CA ASN A 64 -3.87 5.02 -5.60
C ASN A 64 -3.63 6.26 -4.72
N VAL A 65 -4.65 7.11 -4.57
CA VAL A 65 -4.60 8.28 -3.69
C VAL A 65 -4.55 7.85 -2.22
N LEU A 66 -5.40 6.91 -1.79
CA LEU A 66 -5.35 6.36 -0.43
C LEU A 66 -3.97 5.83 -0.08
N LYS A 67 -3.38 5.03 -0.97
CA LYS A 67 -2.04 4.48 -0.77
C LYS A 67 -0.97 5.56 -0.70
N ALA A 68 -1.04 6.58 -1.55
CA ALA A 68 -0.11 7.71 -1.51
C ALA A 68 -0.20 8.46 -0.17
N VAL A 69 -1.41 8.66 0.36
CA VAL A 69 -1.63 9.25 1.69
C VAL A 69 -1.08 8.35 2.79
N GLN A 70 -1.33 7.03 2.73
CA GLN A 70 -0.83 6.05 3.71
C GLN A 70 0.70 5.92 3.70
N GLY A 71 1.36 6.22 2.58
CA GLY A 71 2.82 6.35 2.50
C GLY A 71 3.39 7.46 3.40
N VAL A 72 2.57 8.46 3.73
CA VAL A 72 2.93 9.55 4.66
C VAL A 72 2.32 9.31 6.04
N VAL A 73 1.05 8.91 6.10
CA VAL A 73 0.25 8.73 7.32
C VAL A 73 -0.35 7.33 7.33
N LYS A 74 0.37 6.36 7.88
CA LYS A 74 0.02 4.93 7.83
C LYS A 74 -1.39 4.59 8.31
N THR A 75 -1.93 5.35 9.26
CA THR A 75 -3.25 5.13 9.86
C THR A 75 -4.40 5.79 9.09
N ALA A 76 -4.11 6.54 8.02
CA ALA A 76 -5.13 7.24 7.26
C ALA A 76 -6.05 6.26 6.53
N THR A 77 -7.33 6.61 6.52
CA THR A 77 -8.40 5.94 5.79
C THR A 77 -8.99 6.89 4.76
N ALA A 78 -9.77 6.36 3.81
CA ALA A 78 -10.42 7.18 2.78
C ALA A 78 -11.38 8.24 3.36
N ALA A 79 -11.85 8.06 4.59
CA ALA A 79 -12.72 9.03 5.26
C ALA A 79 -11.96 10.23 5.86
N ASP A 80 -10.63 10.18 5.94
CA ASP A 80 -9.81 11.22 6.57
C ASP A 80 -9.43 12.36 5.63
N PHE A 81 -9.58 12.14 4.32
CA PHE A 81 -9.24 13.10 3.29
C PHE A 81 -10.27 13.07 2.16
N GLN A 82 -10.19 14.07 1.30
CA GLN A 82 -10.87 14.12 0.03
C GLN A 82 -9.86 14.56 -1.04
N PHE A 83 -10.16 14.29 -2.30
CA PHE A 83 -9.33 14.80 -3.39
C PHE A 83 -10.19 15.25 -4.57
N ASP A 84 -9.60 16.12 -5.37
CA ASP A 84 -10.17 16.57 -6.64
C ASP A 84 -9.10 16.58 -7.73
N VAL A 85 -9.58 16.58 -8.98
CA VAL A 85 -8.76 16.47 -10.18
C VAL A 85 -8.90 17.74 -11.02
N TYR A 86 -7.76 18.21 -11.53
CA TYR A 86 -7.59 19.48 -12.20
C TYR A 86 -6.87 19.31 -13.52
N LYS A 87 -7.07 20.26 -14.43
CA LYS A 87 -6.46 20.28 -15.77
C LYS A 87 -4.96 20.57 -15.73
N ASN A 88 -4.49 21.31 -14.73
CA ASN A 88 -3.11 21.77 -14.66
C ASN A 88 -2.63 21.95 -13.21
N SER A 89 -1.34 22.26 -13.06
CA SER A 89 -0.68 22.54 -11.78
C SER A 89 -1.11 23.85 -11.10
N LYS A 90 -2.10 24.56 -11.64
CA LYS A 90 -2.63 25.83 -11.12
C LYS A 90 -4.04 25.69 -10.55
N GLY A 91 -4.64 24.49 -10.62
CA GLY A 91 -5.99 24.25 -10.13
C GLY A 91 -7.10 24.67 -11.09
N THR A 92 -6.82 24.76 -12.38
CA THR A 92 -7.89 24.99 -13.37
C THR A 92 -8.84 23.79 -13.40
N ALA A 93 -10.14 24.07 -13.43
CA ALA A 93 -11.17 23.06 -13.53
C ALA A 93 -10.94 22.11 -14.72
N LEU A 94 -11.19 20.82 -14.47
CA LEU A 94 -11.19 19.79 -15.49
C LEU A 94 -12.64 19.54 -15.92
N GLU A 95 -12.91 19.65 -17.23
CA GLU A 95 -14.22 19.31 -17.81
C GLU A 95 -14.25 17.81 -18.16
N THR A 96 -13.76 17.46 -19.36
CA THR A 96 -13.60 16.09 -19.83
C THR A 96 -12.23 15.91 -20.48
N ILE A 97 -11.82 14.65 -20.66
CA ILE A 97 -10.59 14.28 -21.37
C ILE A 97 -10.86 13.23 -22.43
N ASP A 98 -10.01 13.20 -23.45
CA ASP A 98 -10.02 12.19 -24.51
C ASP A 98 -8.91 11.17 -24.26
N LEU A 99 -9.27 10.00 -23.74
CA LEU A 99 -8.35 8.88 -23.55
C LEU A 99 -8.23 8.00 -24.80
N GLU A 100 -9.04 8.19 -25.85
CA GLU A 100 -8.84 7.48 -27.13
C GLU A 100 -7.64 8.06 -27.88
N ALA A 101 -7.47 9.38 -27.82
CA ALA A 101 -6.36 10.09 -28.47
C ALA A 101 -4.99 9.66 -27.92
N GLY A 102 -4.90 9.29 -26.65
CA GLY A 102 -3.66 8.86 -26.02
C GLY A 102 -3.66 9.00 -24.51
N LYS A 103 -2.45 9.04 -23.94
CA LYS A 103 -2.24 9.31 -22.51
C LYS A 103 -2.54 10.78 -22.20
N VAL A 104 -3.17 11.04 -21.07
CA VAL A 104 -3.55 12.40 -20.67
C VAL A 104 -3.06 12.70 -19.26
N ASP A 105 -2.43 13.86 -19.09
CA ASP A 105 -1.99 14.35 -17.79
C ASP A 105 -3.14 15.05 -17.05
N VAL A 106 -3.37 14.64 -15.81
CA VAL A 106 -4.26 15.32 -14.86
C VAL A 106 -3.50 15.68 -13.58
N TYR A 107 -4.08 16.54 -12.77
CA TYR A 107 -3.44 17.04 -11.56
C TYR A 107 -4.34 16.82 -10.35
N VAL A 108 -3.87 16.06 -9.36
CA VAL A 108 -4.64 15.72 -8.17
C VAL A 108 -4.24 16.63 -7.02
N GLN A 109 -5.22 17.18 -6.30
CA GLN A 109 -5.01 17.82 -5.02
C GLN A 109 -5.79 17.09 -3.93
N ILE A 110 -5.11 16.79 -2.83
CA ILE A 110 -5.63 16.10 -1.66
C ILE A 110 -5.78 17.12 -0.54
N THR A 111 -6.94 17.13 0.12
CA THR A 111 -7.24 17.98 1.28
C THR A 111 -7.81 17.13 2.41
N PRO A 112 -7.69 17.54 3.67
CA PRO A 112 -8.31 16.82 4.79
C PRO A 112 -9.83 16.85 4.63
N ALA A 113 -10.48 15.77 5.04
CA ALA A 113 -11.93 15.74 5.12
C ALA A 113 -12.39 16.62 6.30
N LYS A 114 -13.60 17.15 6.19
CA LYS A 114 -14.16 18.03 7.22
C LYS A 114 -14.19 17.31 8.57
N ASP A 115 -13.79 18.02 9.62
CA ASP A 115 -13.78 17.54 11.01
C ASP A 115 -12.86 16.33 11.27
N LYS A 116 -11.97 16.00 10.33
CA LYS A 116 -10.95 14.95 10.48
C LYS A 116 -9.60 15.57 10.84
N THR A 117 -8.87 14.86 11.70
CA THR A 117 -7.60 15.35 12.26
C THR A 117 -6.41 14.45 12.00
N VAL A 118 -6.65 13.26 11.41
CA VAL A 118 -5.63 12.25 11.10
C VAL A 118 -4.57 12.79 10.14
N VAL A 119 -5.02 13.54 9.12
CA VAL A 119 -4.15 14.26 8.17
C VAL A 119 -4.35 15.76 8.30
N ILE A 120 -3.31 16.54 7.97
CA ILE A 120 -3.34 18.01 8.00
C ILE A 120 -2.75 18.61 6.73
N GLY A 121 -2.94 19.92 6.53
CA GLY A 121 -2.42 20.63 5.36
C GLY A 121 -3.07 20.16 4.06
N LYS A 122 -2.57 20.62 2.91
CA LYS A 122 -3.02 20.19 1.58
C LYS A 122 -1.83 19.74 0.75
N SER A 123 -2.04 18.82 -0.17
CA SER A 123 -1.01 18.50 -1.15
C SER A 123 -0.82 19.65 -2.14
N GLY A 124 0.28 19.60 -2.88
CA GLY A 124 0.37 20.32 -4.16
C GLY A 124 -0.56 19.71 -5.21
N TYR A 125 -0.50 20.24 -6.43
CA TYR A 125 -1.13 19.62 -7.60
C TYR A 125 -0.20 18.55 -8.16
N ILE A 126 -0.47 17.29 -7.80
CA ILE A 126 0.37 16.14 -8.15
C ILE A 126 -0.02 15.68 -9.55
N LYS A 127 0.94 15.72 -10.49
CA LYS A 127 0.75 15.25 -11.86
C LYS A 127 0.55 13.73 -11.87
N VAL A 128 -0.50 13.26 -12.53
CA VAL A 128 -0.78 11.84 -12.80
C VAL A 128 -1.08 11.68 -14.29
N THR A 129 -0.35 10.80 -14.97
CA THR A 129 -0.56 10.49 -16.38
C THR A 129 -1.51 9.30 -16.48
N LEU A 130 -2.73 9.54 -16.97
CA LEU A 130 -3.72 8.50 -17.20
C LEU A 130 -3.38 7.70 -18.46
N PRO A 131 -3.60 6.37 -18.45
CA PRO A 131 -3.34 5.54 -19.62
C PRO A 131 -4.33 5.82 -20.74
N LYS A 132 -3.93 5.53 -21.98
CA LYS A 132 -4.85 5.53 -23.12
C LYS A 132 -5.96 4.50 -22.88
N HIS A 133 -7.17 4.77 -23.37
CA HIS A 133 -8.24 3.80 -23.32
C HIS A 133 -7.85 2.48 -24.02
N GLY A 134 -8.14 1.36 -23.37
CA GLY A 134 -7.71 0.03 -23.82
C GLY A 134 -6.23 -0.29 -23.58
N GLU A 135 -5.40 0.69 -23.22
CA GLU A 135 -4.03 0.44 -22.76
C GLU A 135 -4.08 0.01 -21.30
N VAL A 136 -3.69 -1.23 -21.04
CA VAL A 136 -3.52 -1.76 -19.69
C VAL A 136 -2.06 -1.59 -19.31
N THR A 137 -1.77 -0.61 -18.44
CA THR A 137 -0.42 -0.45 -17.89
C THR A 137 -0.21 -1.49 -16.79
N LYS A 138 0.34 -2.65 -17.18
CA LYS A 138 0.77 -3.69 -16.24
C LYS A 138 2.00 -3.21 -15.49
N VAL A 139 2.05 -3.44 -14.18
CA VAL A 139 3.25 -3.20 -13.38
C VAL A 139 4.20 -4.38 -13.55
N ASP A 140 5.43 -4.12 -13.97
CA ASP A 140 6.47 -5.14 -14.04
C ASP A 140 6.94 -5.53 -12.62
N ILE A 141 6.84 -6.81 -12.28
CA ILE A 141 7.18 -7.33 -10.94
C ILE A 141 8.62 -7.82 -10.81
N LYS A 142 9.47 -7.64 -11.82
CA LYS A 142 10.85 -8.17 -11.82
C LYS A 142 11.71 -7.76 -10.60
N ASP A 143 11.46 -6.58 -10.03
CA ASP A 143 12.26 -6.00 -8.94
C ASP A 143 11.60 -6.18 -7.55
N VAL A 144 10.58 -7.04 -7.43
CA VAL A 144 9.91 -7.31 -6.15
C VAL A 144 10.84 -8.08 -5.22
N THR A 145 10.96 -7.60 -3.97
CA THR A 145 11.66 -8.29 -2.89
C THR A 145 10.66 -8.86 -1.89
N VAL A 146 10.76 -10.17 -1.63
CA VAL A 146 10.00 -10.87 -0.59
C VAL A 146 10.93 -11.10 0.60
N THR A 147 10.48 -10.79 1.81
CA THR A 147 11.23 -11.11 3.04
C THR A 147 11.43 -12.62 3.16
N GLU A 148 12.51 -13.08 3.78
CA GLU A 148 12.79 -14.53 3.93
C GLU A 148 11.55 -15.29 4.41
N GLN A 149 11.23 -16.39 3.72
CA GLN A 149 10.08 -17.24 4.02
C GLN A 149 10.56 -18.63 4.44
N THR A 150 9.88 -19.21 5.42
CA THR A 150 10.02 -20.62 5.78
C THR A 150 8.70 -21.33 5.51
N VAL A 151 8.74 -22.43 4.77
CA VAL A 151 7.57 -23.21 4.36
C VAL A 151 7.72 -24.63 4.88
N GLY A 152 6.75 -25.07 5.69
CA GLY A 152 6.67 -26.45 6.16
C GLY A 152 5.75 -27.28 5.28
N ILE A 153 6.26 -28.37 4.71
CA ILE A 153 5.47 -29.33 3.95
C ILE A 153 5.24 -30.62 4.73
N LYS A 154 4.23 -31.39 4.31
CA LYS A 154 4.00 -32.75 4.79
C LYS A 154 4.56 -33.74 3.77
N ALA A 155 5.36 -34.67 4.26
CA ALA A 155 5.90 -35.76 3.45
C ALA A 155 5.87 -37.05 4.24
N SER A 156 5.49 -38.17 3.62
CA SER A 156 5.46 -39.46 4.31
C SER A 156 6.85 -39.90 4.77
N LYS A 157 7.89 -39.49 4.03
CA LYS A 157 9.29 -39.69 4.37
C LYS A 157 10.07 -38.38 4.23
N PRO A 158 10.25 -37.62 5.32
CA PRO A 158 10.98 -36.35 5.27
C PRO A 158 12.41 -36.42 4.71
N LYS A 159 13.08 -37.59 4.75
CA LYS A 159 14.41 -37.81 4.15
C LYS A 159 14.40 -38.12 2.65
N GLU A 160 13.23 -38.41 2.08
CA GLU A 160 13.01 -38.86 0.70
C GLU A 160 11.82 -38.10 0.07
N VAL A 161 11.77 -36.78 0.25
CA VAL A 161 10.68 -35.96 -0.28
C VAL A 161 10.67 -36.01 -1.80
N ARG A 162 9.47 -36.25 -2.36
CA ARG A 162 9.23 -36.35 -3.80
C ARG A 162 8.80 -35.02 -4.41
N LYS A 163 8.85 -34.94 -5.74
CA LYS A 163 8.53 -33.70 -6.45
C LYS A 163 7.07 -33.26 -6.28
N ASP A 164 6.13 -34.18 -6.17
CA ASP A 164 4.72 -33.91 -5.91
C ASP A 164 4.48 -33.33 -4.51
N GLU A 165 5.17 -33.84 -3.48
CA GLU A 165 5.14 -33.27 -2.13
C GLU A 165 5.69 -31.83 -2.11
N LEU A 166 6.74 -31.54 -2.89
CA LEU A 166 7.29 -30.19 -3.04
C LEU A 166 6.33 -29.22 -3.73
N ASN A 167 5.32 -29.69 -4.46
CA ASN A 167 4.31 -28.80 -5.04
C ASN A 167 3.45 -28.12 -3.98
N ALA A 168 3.41 -28.65 -2.74
CA ALA A 168 2.73 -28.00 -1.62
C ALA A 168 3.28 -26.59 -1.33
N VAL A 169 4.56 -26.33 -1.62
CA VAL A 169 5.17 -25.00 -1.52
C VAL A 169 4.46 -23.99 -2.42
N ASN A 170 4.03 -24.41 -3.61
CA ASN A 170 3.39 -23.53 -4.60
C ASN A 170 2.00 -23.05 -4.16
N THR A 171 1.36 -23.83 -3.28
CA THR A 171 0.00 -23.59 -2.77
C THR A 171 -0.02 -23.14 -1.31
N ASP A 172 1.16 -22.93 -0.70
CA ASP A 172 1.25 -22.48 0.68
C ASP A 172 0.62 -21.08 0.84
N THR A 173 -0.38 -20.98 1.70
CA THR A 173 -1.19 -19.77 1.86
C THR A 173 -0.41 -18.62 2.49
N THR A 174 0.56 -18.93 3.37
CA THR A 174 1.40 -17.94 4.03
C THR A 174 2.39 -17.34 3.03
N LEU A 175 3.04 -18.18 2.23
CA LEU A 175 3.92 -17.79 1.14
C LEU A 175 3.16 -16.96 0.09
N ALA A 176 1.99 -17.43 -0.35
CA ALA A 176 1.16 -16.73 -1.33
C ALA A 176 0.74 -15.34 -0.82
N LYS A 177 0.39 -15.24 0.46
CA LYS A 177 0.08 -13.96 1.10
C LYS A 177 1.30 -13.03 1.15
N ALA A 178 2.46 -13.53 1.56
CA ALA A 178 3.69 -12.73 1.63
C ALA A 178 4.11 -12.20 0.24
N VAL A 179 3.98 -13.03 -0.80
CA VAL A 179 4.20 -12.65 -2.20
C VAL A 179 3.20 -11.58 -2.64
N LEU A 180 1.91 -11.76 -2.39
CA LEU A 180 0.89 -10.78 -2.74
C LEU A 180 1.13 -9.45 -2.02
N ASP A 181 1.39 -9.47 -0.72
CA ASP A 181 1.68 -8.27 0.07
C ASP A 181 2.92 -7.53 -0.47
N ALA A 182 3.94 -8.26 -0.96
CA ALA A 182 5.13 -7.67 -1.58
C ALA A 182 4.82 -7.06 -2.96
N ILE A 183 4.09 -7.76 -3.82
CA ILE A 183 3.63 -7.24 -5.12
C ILE A 183 2.77 -6.00 -4.94
N GLN A 184 1.82 -6.02 -3.99
CA GLN A 184 0.91 -4.91 -3.73
C GLN A 184 1.61 -3.64 -3.23
N LYS A 185 2.88 -3.71 -2.79
CA LYS A 185 3.69 -2.52 -2.52
C LYS A 185 3.99 -1.72 -3.79
N ILE A 186 4.08 -2.37 -4.96
CA ILE A 186 4.31 -1.69 -6.24
C ILE A 186 3.09 -1.71 -7.18
N ALA A 187 2.25 -2.74 -7.10
CA ALA A 187 1.06 -2.95 -7.92
C ALA A 187 -0.20 -3.10 -7.03
N PRO A 188 -0.79 -1.99 -6.54
CA PRO A 188 -1.85 -2.02 -5.53
C PRO A 188 -3.08 -2.85 -5.92
N ASN A 189 -3.40 -2.87 -7.21
CA ASN A 189 -4.58 -3.53 -7.75
C ASN A 189 -4.34 -5.02 -8.04
N ALA A 190 -3.12 -5.52 -7.84
CA ALA A 190 -2.82 -6.93 -8.04
C ALA A 190 -3.58 -7.78 -7.02
N GLY A 191 -4.18 -8.87 -7.50
CA GLY A 191 -4.82 -9.92 -6.70
C GLY A 191 -4.06 -11.23 -6.77
N ALA A 192 -4.40 -12.18 -5.90
CA ALA A 192 -3.81 -13.53 -5.91
C ALA A 192 -4.03 -14.28 -7.25
N SER A 193 -5.06 -13.92 -8.00
CA SER A 193 -5.34 -14.49 -9.33
C SER A 193 -4.34 -14.06 -10.40
N ASP A 194 -3.62 -12.94 -10.19
CA ASP A 194 -2.75 -12.31 -11.19
C ASP A 194 -1.39 -13.01 -11.38
N PHE A 195 -0.99 -13.89 -10.47
CA PHE A 195 0.30 -14.58 -10.54
C PHE A 195 0.18 -16.07 -10.24
N GLU A 196 1.24 -16.80 -10.56
CA GLU A 196 1.47 -18.18 -10.20
C GLU A 196 2.79 -18.32 -9.44
N ILE A 197 2.83 -19.26 -8.50
CA ILE A 197 4.02 -19.61 -7.74
C ILE A 197 4.47 -21.01 -8.21
N THR A 198 5.75 -21.15 -8.50
CA THR A 198 6.39 -22.43 -8.79
C THR A 198 7.70 -22.55 -8.02
N ASN A 199 8.21 -23.76 -7.85
CA ASN A 199 9.49 -23.99 -7.18
C ASN A 199 10.35 -25.03 -7.92
N ASN A 200 11.67 -24.87 -7.82
CA ASN A 200 12.64 -25.77 -8.43
C ASN A 200 13.21 -26.82 -7.45
N GLY A 201 12.56 -27.04 -6.31
CA GLY A 201 13.06 -27.97 -5.29
C GLY A 201 13.36 -29.35 -5.88
N ALA A 202 14.53 -29.89 -5.56
CA ALA A 202 14.94 -31.24 -5.94
C ALA A 202 14.51 -32.26 -4.88
N GLU A 203 14.27 -33.50 -5.29
CA GLU A 203 13.93 -34.59 -4.37
C GLU A 203 15.04 -34.87 -3.36
N GLY A 204 14.68 -35.37 -2.18
CA GLY A 204 15.65 -35.78 -1.16
C GLY A 204 15.28 -35.33 0.26
N ASP A 205 16.30 -35.10 1.09
CA ASP A 205 16.11 -34.88 2.53
C ASP A 205 15.68 -33.45 2.88
N TYR A 206 14.52 -33.25 3.48
CA TYR A 206 14.04 -31.96 3.97
C TYR A 206 13.74 -31.98 5.48
N GLU A 207 14.29 -32.93 6.26
CA GLU A 207 14.18 -32.89 7.73
C GLU A 207 14.78 -31.59 8.29
N ALA A 208 15.90 -31.15 7.71
CA ALA A 208 16.49 -29.84 7.93
C ALA A 208 16.05 -28.85 6.84
N ALA A 209 16.03 -27.57 7.20
CA ALA A 209 15.67 -26.50 6.27
C ALA A 209 16.63 -26.45 5.07
N LYS A 210 16.07 -26.54 3.86
CA LYS A 210 16.81 -26.38 2.60
C LYS A 210 16.35 -25.16 1.83
N GLU A 211 17.28 -24.47 1.20
CA GLU A 211 16.94 -23.39 0.27
C GLU A 211 16.34 -23.96 -1.01
N VAL A 212 15.16 -23.44 -1.37
CA VAL A 212 14.47 -23.72 -2.63
C VAL A 212 14.22 -22.41 -3.35
N GLU A 213 14.53 -22.34 -4.65
CA GLU A 213 14.21 -21.18 -5.46
C GLU A 213 12.73 -21.22 -5.83
N VAL A 214 12.01 -20.19 -5.40
CA VAL A 214 10.62 -19.92 -5.73
C VAL A 214 10.60 -18.92 -6.87
N THR A 215 9.85 -19.25 -7.93
CA THR A 215 9.58 -18.35 -9.05
C THR A 215 8.14 -17.86 -8.96
N VAL A 216 7.97 -16.55 -8.99
CA VAL A 216 6.67 -15.88 -9.07
C VAL A 216 6.54 -15.27 -10.44
N LYS A 217 5.50 -15.65 -11.17
CA LYS A 217 5.28 -15.18 -12.54
C LYS A 217 3.90 -14.59 -12.68
N ALA A 218 3.81 -13.40 -13.27
CA ALA A 218 2.52 -12.83 -13.65
C ALA A 218 1.85 -13.71 -14.72
N LYS A 219 0.57 -14.00 -14.55
CA LYS A 219 -0.19 -14.75 -15.56
C LYS A 219 -0.39 -13.89 -16.81
N ASN A 220 -0.48 -14.56 -17.96
CA ASN A 220 -0.64 -13.88 -19.24
C ASN A 220 -1.92 -13.03 -19.30
N ASP A 221 -2.99 -13.52 -18.67
CA ASP A 221 -4.30 -12.90 -18.54
C ASP A 221 -4.41 -11.90 -17.37
N SER A 222 -3.32 -11.70 -16.59
CA SER A 222 -3.32 -10.67 -15.55
C SER A 222 -3.55 -9.29 -16.16
N ALA A 223 -4.50 -8.55 -15.58
CA ALA A 223 -4.77 -7.17 -15.95
C ALA A 223 -3.86 -6.17 -15.19
N ASN A 224 -3.15 -6.61 -14.14
CA ASN A 224 -2.49 -5.69 -13.21
C ASN A 224 -0.97 -5.76 -13.28
N ILE A 225 -0.41 -6.94 -13.57
CA ILE A 225 1.03 -7.18 -13.47
C ILE A 225 1.59 -7.95 -14.67
N SER A 226 2.88 -7.80 -14.90
CA SER A 226 3.65 -8.52 -15.91
C SER A 226 5.02 -8.91 -15.38
N GLY A 227 5.72 -9.80 -16.07
CA GLY A 227 7.07 -10.20 -15.70
C GLY A 227 7.10 -11.31 -14.65
N GLN A 228 8.27 -11.49 -14.04
CA GLN A 228 8.52 -12.53 -13.06
C GLN A 228 9.69 -12.14 -12.18
N PHE A 229 9.74 -12.67 -10.96
CA PHE A 229 10.90 -12.58 -10.08
C PHE A 229 11.15 -13.92 -9.39
N LYS A 230 12.34 -14.04 -8.79
CA LYS A 230 12.78 -15.24 -8.08
C LYS A 230 13.32 -14.87 -6.71
N PHE A 231 13.08 -15.74 -5.74
CA PHE A 231 13.66 -15.61 -4.40
C PHE A 231 13.87 -17.00 -3.79
N LYS A 232 14.64 -17.06 -2.70
CA LYS A 232 14.88 -18.30 -1.98
C LYS A 232 13.96 -18.39 -0.76
N ALA A 233 13.29 -19.52 -0.60
CA ALA A 233 12.56 -19.88 0.62
C ALA A 233 13.26 -21.06 1.31
N LYS A 234 13.16 -21.14 2.63
CA LYS A 234 13.62 -22.30 3.42
C LYS A 234 12.47 -23.30 3.53
N VAL A 235 12.68 -24.53 3.07
CA VAL A 235 11.66 -25.58 3.10
C VAL A 235 12.06 -26.68 4.07
N THR A 236 11.13 -27.10 4.93
CA THR A 236 11.25 -28.27 5.81
C THR A 236 10.10 -29.23 5.58
N ALA A 237 10.33 -30.52 5.81
CA ALA A 237 9.32 -31.56 5.72
C ALA A 237 9.12 -32.22 7.08
N THR A 238 7.86 -32.52 7.42
CA THR A 238 7.51 -33.30 8.60
C THR A 238 6.58 -34.44 8.21
N ALA A 239 6.66 -35.55 8.94
CA ALA A 239 5.69 -36.62 8.79
C ALA A 239 4.26 -36.10 9.11
N PRO A 240 3.23 -36.66 8.46
CA PRO A 240 1.85 -36.47 8.91
C PRO A 240 1.73 -36.96 10.36
N THR A 241 1.04 -36.19 11.20
CA THR A 241 0.58 -36.70 12.50
C THR A 241 -0.64 -37.58 12.24
N GLU A 242 -0.63 -38.81 12.77
CA GLU A 242 -1.78 -39.71 12.77
C GLU A 242 -2.98 -39.14 13.56
#